data_AF-A0A6L7WTL6-F1
#
_entry.id   AF-A0A6L7WTL6-F1
#
_cell.length_a   1.000
_cell.length_b   1.000
_cell.length_c   1.000
_cell.angle_alpha   90.00
_cell.angle_beta   90.00
_cell.angle_gamma   90.00
#
_symmetry.space_group_name_H-M   'P 1'
#
loop_
_entity.id
_entity.type
_entity.pdbx_description
1 polymer ?
#
loop_
_entity_poly.entity_id
_entity_poly.type
_entity_poly.pdbx_seq_one_letter_code
_entity_poly.pdbx_strand_id
1 'polypeptide(L)'
;TDETRIATGFLRSGPRVNFREKDNPERRHDYLDDMLATVGRGVLGMTVHCARCHDHKFDPILQKDYYSMQASIYGYVEIDYPLLDRDEADAYFTAMREVDDRQQPLRDEVDAIETPYREALRAELIRERFPENVQAAAFKPEAERTPGEQLLATQVLTINP
;
A
#
# COMPACT_ATOMS: atom_id res chain seq x y z
N THR A 1 19.93 -4.33 -13.77
CA THR A 1 21.26 -4.43 -13.13
C THR A 1 21.19 -3.78 -11.76
N ASP A 2 22.26 -3.81 -10.96
CA ASP A 2 22.26 -3.07 -9.69
C ASP A 2 22.22 -1.55 -9.95
N GLU A 3 22.90 -1.07 -10.99
CA GLU A 3 22.79 0.33 -11.47
C GLU A 3 21.34 0.76 -11.76
N THR A 4 20.55 -0.05 -12.47
CA THR A 4 19.14 0.32 -12.75
C THR A 4 18.29 0.35 -11.48
N ARG A 5 18.61 -0.47 -10.47
CA ARG A 5 17.90 -0.46 -9.18
C ARG A 5 18.26 0.78 -8.36
N ILE A 6 19.56 1.12 -8.32
CA ILE A 6 20.06 2.33 -7.67
C ILE A 6 19.39 3.56 -8.30
N ALA A 7 19.31 3.62 -9.64
CA ALA A 7 18.64 4.72 -10.33
C ALA A 7 17.17 4.88 -9.93
N THR A 8 16.44 3.78 -9.71
CA THR A 8 15.04 3.81 -9.23
C THR A 8 14.89 4.11 -7.74
N GLY A 9 15.98 4.07 -6.96
CA GLY A 9 15.97 4.34 -5.52
C GLY A 9 15.47 5.74 -5.15
N PHE A 10 15.65 6.71 -6.05
CA PHE A 10 15.10 8.06 -5.88
C PHE A 10 13.58 8.06 -5.68
N LEU A 11 12.85 7.20 -6.40
CA LEU A 11 11.39 7.06 -6.29
C LEU A 11 10.94 6.46 -4.94
N ARG A 12 11.87 5.85 -4.19
CA ARG A 12 11.62 5.33 -2.83
C ARG A 12 12.09 6.29 -1.73
N SER A 13 12.73 7.42 -2.06
CA SER A 13 13.41 8.28 -1.08
C SER A 13 12.49 9.20 -0.27
N GLY A 14 11.19 8.92 -0.22
CA GLY A 14 10.18 9.68 0.54
C GLY A 14 9.70 8.93 1.80
N PRO A 15 9.02 9.63 2.73
CA PRO A 15 8.47 9.01 3.93
C PRO A 15 7.40 7.97 3.57
N ARG A 16 7.55 6.74 4.08
CA ARG A 16 6.59 5.65 3.87
C ARG A 16 6.02 5.15 5.19
N VAL A 17 4.71 4.93 5.21
CA VAL A 17 4.00 4.28 6.32
C VAL A 17 3.95 2.79 6.04
N ASN A 18 4.89 2.04 6.62
CA ASN A 18 5.03 0.60 6.35
C ASN A 18 4.24 -0.31 7.32
N PHE A 19 3.63 0.25 8.37
CA PHE A 19 3.13 -0.55 9.51
C PHE A 19 1.69 -0.26 9.94
N ARG A 20 1.17 0.97 9.76
CA ARG A 20 -0.17 1.36 10.26
C ARG A 20 -1.27 1.38 9.20
N GLU A 21 -0.91 1.56 7.92
CA GLU A 21 -1.85 1.76 6.81
C GLU A 21 -1.26 1.22 5.51
N LYS A 22 -0.55 0.09 5.58
CA LYS A 22 0.16 -0.49 4.43
C LYS A 22 -0.77 -0.78 3.25
N ASP A 23 -2.01 -1.17 3.55
CA ASP A 23 -3.01 -1.58 2.55
C ASP A 23 -4.00 -0.45 2.20
N ASN A 24 -3.78 0.78 2.68
CA ASN A 24 -4.65 1.91 2.32
C ASN A 24 -4.34 2.36 0.87
N PRO A 25 -5.28 2.20 -0.08
CA PRO A 25 -5.04 2.58 -1.48
C PRO A 25 -4.80 4.08 -1.66
N GLU A 26 -5.36 4.94 -0.78
CA GLU A 26 -5.15 6.39 -0.83
C GLU A 26 -3.68 6.76 -0.62
N ARG A 27 -3.00 6.04 0.29
CA ARG A 27 -1.57 6.24 0.56
C ARG A 27 -0.72 6.05 -0.69
N ARG A 28 -1.08 5.09 -1.56
CA ARG A 28 -0.35 4.88 -2.81
C ARG A 28 -0.42 6.11 -3.71
N HIS A 29 -1.59 6.75 -3.81
CA HIS A 29 -1.74 7.99 -4.57
C HIS A 29 -1.00 9.16 -3.93
N ASP A 30 -0.97 9.26 -2.59
CA ASP A 30 -0.17 10.27 -1.89
C ASP A 30 1.33 10.09 -2.12
N TYR A 31 1.83 8.85 -2.13
CA TYR A 31 3.24 8.59 -2.45
C TYR A 31 3.59 8.95 -3.88
N LEU A 32 2.71 8.62 -4.83
CA LEU A 32 2.88 9.01 -6.22
C LEU A 32 2.86 10.53 -6.38
N ASP A 33 1.97 11.22 -5.67
CA ASP A 33 1.92 12.67 -5.63
C ASP A 33 3.25 13.25 -5.13
N ASP A 34 3.78 12.76 -4.01
CA ASP A 34 5.07 13.21 -3.47
C ASP A 34 6.25 12.94 -4.42
N MET A 35 6.24 11.80 -5.12
CA MET A 35 7.22 11.51 -6.17
C MET A 35 7.17 12.54 -7.31
N LEU A 36 5.97 12.85 -7.84
CA LEU A 36 5.84 13.87 -8.88
C LEU A 36 6.28 15.25 -8.39
N ALA A 37 6.00 15.57 -7.13
CA ALA A 37 6.42 16.81 -6.49
C ALA A 37 7.94 16.94 -6.50
N THR A 38 8.60 15.85 -6.12
CA THR A 38 10.03 15.75 -5.91
C THR A 38 10.78 15.69 -7.25
N VAL A 39 10.29 14.90 -8.20
CA VAL A 39 10.82 14.89 -9.58
C VAL A 39 10.63 16.24 -10.25
N GLY A 40 9.44 16.83 -10.13
CA GLY A 40 9.13 18.15 -10.69
C GLY A 40 10.08 19.23 -10.19
N ARG A 41 10.17 19.41 -8.87
CA ARG A 41 11.01 20.47 -8.28
C ARG A 41 12.51 20.15 -8.34
N GLY A 42 12.88 18.90 -8.07
CA GLY A 42 14.27 18.50 -7.91
C GLY A 42 15.00 18.18 -9.21
N VAL A 43 14.29 17.68 -10.23
CA VAL A 43 14.90 17.26 -11.52
C VAL A 43 14.50 18.19 -12.65
N LEU A 44 13.21 18.51 -12.78
CA LEU A 44 12.70 19.33 -13.88
C LEU A 44 12.79 20.84 -13.61
N GLY A 45 12.95 21.25 -12.35
CA GLY A 45 12.91 22.66 -11.95
C GLY A 45 11.52 23.30 -12.10
N MET A 46 10.45 22.50 -12.08
CA MET A 46 9.08 22.94 -12.30
C MET A 46 8.15 22.52 -11.17
N THR A 47 7.14 23.34 -10.85
CA THR A 47 6.08 22.98 -9.91
C THR A 47 4.85 22.47 -10.66
N VAL A 48 4.62 21.15 -10.63
CA VAL A 48 3.48 20.54 -11.34
C VAL A 48 2.25 20.32 -10.44
N HIS A 49 2.37 20.51 -9.12
CA HIS A 49 1.36 20.12 -8.12
C HIS A 49 -0.01 20.78 -8.26
N CYS A 50 -0.07 22.03 -8.72
CA CYS A 50 -1.37 22.69 -8.92
C CYS A 50 -2.22 21.93 -9.95
N ALA A 51 -1.57 21.25 -10.91
CA ALA A 51 -2.22 20.45 -11.95
C ALA A 51 -2.95 19.22 -11.39
N ARG A 52 -2.78 18.86 -10.10
CA ARG A 52 -3.48 17.73 -9.46
C ARG A 52 -5.00 17.93 -9.48
N CYS A 53 -5.46 19.13 -9.15
CA CYS A 53 -6.88 19.39 -8.90
C CYS A 53 -7.56 20.18 -10.03
N HIS A 54 -6.80 20.95 -10.81
CA HIS A 54 -7.28 21.76 -11.93
C HIS A 54 -6.11 22.00 -12.89
N ASP A 55 -6.35 22.46 -14.12
CA ASP A 55 -5.25 22.83 -15.03
C ASP A 55 -4.31 23.88 -14.39
N HIS A 56 -3.00 23.75 -14.61
CA HIS A 56 -2.03 24.62 -13.95
C HIS A 56 -2.29 26.10 -14.26
N LYS A 57 -2.20 26.95 -13.22
CA LYS A 57 -2.67 28.35 -13.30
C LYS A 57 -1.91 29.19 -14.33
N PHE A 58 -0.60 28.99 -14.44
CA PHE A 58 0.29 29.86 -15.21
C PHE A 58 0.98 29.16 -16.38
N ASP A 59 1.16 27.84 -16.27
CA ASP A 59 1.94 27.05 -17.21
C ASP A 59 0.98 26.16 -18.00
N PRO A 60 1.29 25.82 -19.26
CA PRO A 60 0.43 25.00 -20.11
C PRO A 60 0.54 23.52 -19.73
N ILE A 61 0.22 23.19 -18.47
CA ILE A 61 0.20 21.84 -17.93
C ILE A 61 -1.25 21.52 -17.60
N LEU A 62 -1.87 20.67 -18.39
CA LEU A 62 -3.25 20.25 -18.14
C LEU A 62 -3.29 19.25 -16.97
N GLN A 63 -4.41 19.19 -16.28
CA GLN A 63 -4.65 18.16 -15.26
C GLN A 63 -4.49 16.76 -15.85
N LYS A 64 -4.89 16.57 -17.11
CA LYS A 64 -4.67 15.30 -17.83
C LYS A 64 -3.18 14.95 -17.94
N ASP A 65 -2.31 15.94 -18.15
CA ASP A 65 -0.87 15.71 -18.24
C ASP A 65 -0.29 15.33 -16.88
N TYR A 66 -0.77 15.94 -15.79
CA TYR A 66 -0.44 15.54 -14.42
C TYR A 66 -0.70 14.06 -14.17
N TYR A 67 -1.91 13.59 -14.46
CA TYR A 67 -2.27 12.19 -14.27
C TYR A 67 -1.59 11.26 -15.29
N SER A 68 -1.25 11.74 -16.49
CA SER A 68 -0.45 10.98 -17.46
C SER A 68 0.98 10.76 -16.95
N MET A 69 1.60 11.78 -16.34
CA MET A 69 2.90 11.64 -15.68
C MET A 69 2.81 10.65 -14.51
N GLN A 70 1.76 10.75 -13.68
CA GLN A 70 1.52 9.79 -12.60
C GLN A 70 1.38 8.36 -13.11
N ALA A 71 0.62 8.15 -14.19
CA ALA A 71 0.44 6.84 -14.80
C ALA A 71 1.77 6.23 -15.29
N SER A 72 2.71 7.05 -15.77
CA SER A 72 4.01 6.55 -16.26
C SER A 72 4.87 5.90 -15.18
N ILE A 73 4.72 6.33 -13.92
CA ILE A 73 5.43 5.74 -12.77
C ILE A 73 4.55 4.81 -11.93
N TYR A 74 3.22 4.82 -12.12
CA TYR A 74 2.26 4.06 -11.31
C TYR A 74 2.58 2.57 -11.20
N GLY A 75 3.14 1.96 -12.25
CA GLY A 75 3.46 0.54 -12.31
C GLY A 75 4.69 0.10 -11.49
N TYR A 76 5.33 0.98 -10.73
CA TYR A 76 6.49 0.61 -9.94
C TYR A 76 6.13 -0.41 -8.83
N VAL A 77 7.05 -1.36 -8.62
CA VAL A 77 6.96 -2.37 -7.58
C VAL A 77 8.08 -2.13 -6.58
N GLU A 78 7.73 -2.12 -5.31
CA GLU A 78 8.70 -2.04 -4.22
C GLU A 78 9.23 -3.44 -3.93
N ILE A 79 10.56 -3.55 -3.84
CA ILE A 79 11.25 -4.76 -3.45
C ILE A 79 12.19 -4.44 -2.30
N ASP A 80 12.34 -5.39 -1.38
CA ASP A 80 13.42 -5.35 -0.42
C ASP A 80 14.69 -5.89 -1.08
N TYR A 81 15.77 -5.14 -0.92
CA TYR A 81 17.06 -5.47 -1.53
C TYR A 81 18.14 -5.41 -0.44
N PRO A 82 18.93 -6.49 -0.26
CA PRO A 82 19.97 -6.52 0.76
C PRO A 82 21.06 -5.50 0.41
N LEU A 83 21.51 -4.75 1.42
CA LEU A 83 22.65 -3.83 1.29
C LEU A 83 24.00 -4.54 1.50
N LEU A 84 23.98 -5.75 2.03
CA LEU A 84 25.15 -6.60 2.24
C LEU A 84 25.57 -7.29 0.93
N ASP A 85 26.80 -7.80 0.92
CA ASP A 85 27.24 -8.69 -0.13
C ASP A 85 26.35 -9.95 -0.18
N ARG A 86 26.22 -10.55 -1.36
CA ARG A 86 25.26 -11.65 -1.62
C ARG A 86 25.44 -12.81 -0.66
N ASP A 87 26.68 -13.24 -0.44
CA ASP A 87 27.01 -14.39 0.42
C ASP A 87 26.63 -14.12 1.88
N GLU A 88 26.84 -12.88 2.37
CA GLU A 88 26.47 -12.47 3.72
C GLU A 88 24.94 -12.35 3.88
N ALA A 89 24.26 -11.80 2.87
CA ALA A 89 22.81 -11.71 2.84
C ALA A 89 22.16 -13.10 2.83
N ASP A 90 22.66 -14.03 2.02
CA ASP A 90 22.16 -15.39 1.94
C ASP A 90 22.37 -16.16 3.26
N ALA A 91 23.51 -15.96 3.93
CA ALA A 91 23.76 -16.50 5.26
C ALA A 91 22.77 -15.94 6.30
N TYR A 92 22.53 -14.63 6.27
CA TYR A 92 21.54 -13.97 7.14
C TYR A 92 20.12 -14.52 6.90
N PHE A 93 19.67 -14.58 5.65
CA PHE A 93 18.33 -15.09 5.32
C PHE A 93 18.17 -16.57 5.71
N THR A 94 19.23 -17.37 5.59
CA THR A 94 19.23 -18.76 6.05
C THR A 94 19.06 -18.86 7.57
N ALA A 95 19.82 -18.05 8.33
CA ALA A 95 19.72 -18.01 9.79
C ALA A 95 18.34 -17.50 10.24
N MET A 96 17.79 -16.48 9.58
CA MET A 96 16.47 -15.95 9.90
C MET A 96 15.37 -16.96 9.61
N ARG A 97 15.47 -17.72 8.51
CA ARG A 97 14.51 -18.79 8.20
C ARG A 97 14.45 -19.85 9.29
N GLU A 98 15.59 -20.24 9.87
CA GLU A 98 15.59 -21.19 10.99
C GLU A 98 14.84 -20.63 12.22
N VAL A 99 14.99 -19.33 12.49
CA VAL A 99 14.25 -18.66 13.57
C VAL A 99 12.76 -18.58 13.25
N ASP A 100 12.40 -18.20 12.03
CA ASP A 100 11.02 -18.11 11.58
C ASP A 100 10.33 -19.47 11.62
N ASP A 101 10.99 -20.55 11.17
CA ASP A 101 10.48 -21.92 11.22
C ASP A 101 10.18 -22.35 12.67
N ARG A 102 11.00 -21.91 13.64
CA ARG A 102 10.79 -22.18 15.07
C ARG A 102 9.67 -21.31 15.68
N GLN A 103 9.48 -20.10 15.17
CA GLN A 103 8.42 -19.21 15.62
C GLN A 103 7.06 -19.56 15.01
N GLN A 104 7.03 -20.11 13.79
CA GLN A 104 5.81 -20.41 13.06
C GLN A 104 4.78 -21.21 13.86
N PRO A 105 5.11 -22.34 14.53
CA PRO A 105 4.11 -23.07 15.30
C PRO A 105 3.51 -22.25 16.44
N LEU A 106 4.30 -21.38 17.09
CA LEU A 106 3.80 -20.49 18.15
C LEU A 106 2.88 -19.42 17.58
N ARG A 107 3.19 -18.88 16.40
CA ARG A 107 2.32 -17.94 15.69
C ARG A 107 1.01 -18.59 15.29
N ASP A 108 1.07 -19.83 14.78
CA ASP A 108 -0.11 -20.61 14.42
C ASP A 108 -0.98 -20.91 15.65
N GLU A 109 -0.38 -21.23 16.80
CA GLU A 109 -1.11 -21.40 18.07
C GLU A 109 -1.78 -20.10 18.53
N VAL A 110 -1.08 -18.96 18.46
CA VAL A 110 -1.64 -17.64 18.78
C VAL A 110 -2.80 -17.30 17.84
N ASP A 111 -2.62 -17.50 16.53
CA ASP A 111 -3.67 -17.23 15.55
C ASP A 111 -4.88 -18.16 15.75
N ALA A 112 -4.68 -19.43 16.09
CA ALA A 112 -5.76 -20.36 16.40
C ALA A 112 -6.58 -19.90 17.63
N ILE A 113 -5.92 -19.32 18.63
CA ILE A 113 -6.58 -18.75 19.82
C ILE A 113 -7.29 -17.45 19.46
N GLU A 114 -6.63 -16.52 18.75
CA GLU A 114 -7.13 -15.16 18.57
C GLU A 114 -8.16 -15.01 17.44
N THR A 115 -8.04 -15.78 16.35
CA THR A 115 -8.93 -15.70 15.18
C THR A 115 -10.42 -15.69 15.54
N PRO A 116 -10.97 -16.61 16.35
CA PRO A 116 -12.40 -16.61 16.66
C PRO A 116 -12.84 -15.33 17.39
N TYR A 117 -12.00 -14.77 18.25
CA TYR A 117 -12.30 -13.52 18.96
C TYR A 117 -12.19 -12.31 18.03
N ARG A 118 -11.13 -12.24 17.20
CA ARG A 118 -10.96 -11.16 16.21
C ARG A 118 -12.12 -11.14 15.21
N GLU A 119 -12.55 -12.29 14.73
CA GLU A 119 -13.69 -12.39 13.80
C GLU A 119 -15.02 -11.97 14.46
N ALA A 120 -15.26 -12.40 15.70
CA ALA A 120 -16.44 -12.00 16.47
C ALA A 120 -16.48 -10.47 16.69
N LEU A 121 -15.37 -9.89 17.16
CA LEU A 121 -15.24 -8.44 17.40
C LEU A 121 -15.38 -7.64 16.09
N ARG A 122 -14.80 -8.13 14.99
CA ARG A 122 -14.98 -7.49 13.67
C ARG A 122 -16.45 -7.50 13.24
N ALA A 123 -17.14 -8.63 13.41
CA ALA A 123 -18.55 -8.73 13.06
C ALA A 123 -19.44 -7.83 13.93
N GLU A 124 -19.13 -7.69 15.23
CA GLU A 124 -19.78 -6.74 16.13
C GLU A 124 -19.56 -5.29 15.68
N LEU A 125 -18.29 -4.89 15.47
CA LEU A 125 -17.92 -3.56 15.02
C LEU A 125 -18.59 -3.18 13.69
N ILE A 126 -18.69 -4.12 12.74
CA ILE A 126 -19.39 -3.89 11.46
C ILE A 126 -20.87 -3.60 11.69
N ARG A 127 -21.54 -4.35 12.58
CA ARG A 127 -22.97 -4.16 12.87
C ARG A 127 -23.26 -2.85 13.60
N GLU A 128 -22.37 -2.42 14.49
CA GLU A 128 -22.59 -1.23 15.31
C GLU A 128 -22.24 0.07 14.59
N ARG A 129 -21.19 0.06 13.76
CA ARG A 129 -20.54 1.29 13.30
C ARG A 129 -20.84 1.66 11.85
N PHE A 130 -21.41 0.75 11.07
CA PHE A 130 -21.62 0.94 9.63
C PHE A 130 -23.09 0.82 9.23
N PRO A 131 -23.53 1.53 8.16
CA PRO A 131 -24.91 1.48 7.70
C PRO A 131 -25.28 0.13 7.05
N GLU A 132 -26.58 -0.18 6.99
CA GLU A 132 -27.10 -1.49 6.55
C GLU A 132 -26.57 -1.96 5.19
N ASN A 133 -26.41 -1.04 4.23
CA ASN A 133 -25.89 -1.37 2.91
C ASN A 133 -24.42 -1.88 2.95
N VAL A 134 -23.62 -1.37 3.88
CA VAL A 134 -22.23 -1.81 4.09
C VAL A 134 -22.20 -3.14 4.83
N GLN A 135 -23.07 -3.31 5.83
CA GLN A 135 -23.21 -4.59 6.54
C GLN A 135 -23.61 -5.73 5.57
N ALA A 136 -24.63 -5.49 4.74
CA ALA A 136 -25.09 -6.44 3.73
C ALA A 136 -23.96 -6.83 2.77
N ALA A 137 -23.16 -5.86 2.30
CA ALA A 137 -22.02 -6.12 1.44
C ALA A 137 -20.92 -6.94 2.15
N ALA A 138 -20.60 -6.62 3.42
CA ALA A 138 -19.55 -7.27 4.18
C ALA A 138 -19.87 -8.75 4.49
N PHE A 139 -21.11 -9.07 4.87
CA PHE A 139 -21.51 -10.43 5.22
C PHE A 139 -21.90 -11.31 4.02
N LYS A 140 -22.07 -10.72 2.83
CA LYS A 140 -22.32 -11.47 1.59
C LYS A 140 -21.06 -12.24 1.16
N PRO A 141 -21.16 -13.50 0.68
CA PRO A 141 -20.02 -14.24 0.14
C PRO A 141 -19.32 -13.47 -0.97
N GLU A 142 -17.98 -13.48 -1.00
CA GLU A 142 -17.19 -12.68 -1.95
C GLU A 142 -17.56 -12.92 -3.42
N ALA A 143 -17.81 -14.18 -3.78
CA ALA A 143 -18.19 -14.59 -5.14
C ALA A 143 -19.55 -14.03 -5.59
N GLU A 144 -20.41 -13.60 -4.66
CA GLU A 144 -21.74 -13.07 -4.95
C GLU A 144 -21.79 -11.54 -4.90
N ARG A 145 -20.70 -10.87 -4.50
CA ARG A 145 -20.64 -9.42 -4.39
C ARG A 145 -20.58 -8.78 -5.78
N THR A 146 -21.41 -7.76 -6.01
CA THR A 146 -21.27 -6.84 -7.14
C THR A 146 -19.96 -6.03 -7.00
N PRO A 147 -19.44 -5.42 -8.08
CA PRO A 147 -18.26 -4.56 -8.00
C PRO A 147 -18.38 -3.45 -6.94
N GLY A 148 -19.57 -2.87 -6.76
CA GLY A 148 -19.83 -1.89 -5.71
C GLY A 148 -19.79 -2.48 -4.30
N GLU A 149 -20.37 -3.66 -4.10
CA GLU A 149 -20.34 -4.37 -2.81
C GLU A 149 -18.91 -4.83 -2.45
N GLN A 150 -18.09 -5.22 -3.43
CA GLN A 150 -16.68 -5.54 -3.20
C GLN A 150 -15.92 -4.34 -2.63
N LEU A 151 -16.13 -3.14 -3.19
CA LEU A 151 -15.52 -1.91 -2.68
C LEU A 151 -15.94 -1.63 -1.23
N LEU A 152 -17.24 -1.69 -0.93
CA LEU A 152 -17.76 -1.45 0.42
C LEU A 152 -17.25 -2.50 1.44
N ALA A 153 -17.25 -3.77 1.06
CA ALA A 153 -16.77 -4.86 1.93
C ALA A 153 -15.27 -4.76 2.21
N THR A 154 -14.47 -4.40 1.19
CA THR A 154 -13.00 -4.31 1.32
C THR A 154 -12.59 -3.23 2.33
N GLN A 155 -13.31 -2.10 2.35
CA GLN A 155 -13.03 -0.99 3.27
C GLN A 155 -13.26 -1.33 4.74
N VAL A 156 -14.19 -2.26 5.03
CA VAL A 156 -14.55 -2.61 6.42
C VAL A 156 -13.92 -3.91 6.91
N LEU A 157 -13.67 -4.87 6.02
CA LEU A 157 -13.04 -6.14 6.37
C LEU A 157 -11.54 -6.01 6.65
N THR A 158 -10.91 -4.95 6.15
CA THR A 158 -9.50 -4.59 6.40
C THR A 158 -9.29 -3.86 7.73
N ILE A 159 -10.37 -3.47 8.42
CA ILE A 159 -10.28 -2.84 9.74
C ILE A 159 -9.84 -3.90 10.75
N ASN A 160 -8.73 -3.61 11.43
CA ASN A 160 -8.29 -4.41 12.57
C ASN A 160 -9.09 -3.95 13.81
N PRO A 161 -9.91 -4.83 14.41
CA PRO A 161 -10.70 -4.50 15.59
C PRO A 161 -9.83 -4.21 16.82
#